data_AF-A0A1S3JAX9-F1
#
_entry.id   AF-A0A1S3JAX9-F1
#
_cell.length_a   1.000
_cell.length_b   1.000
_cell.length_c   1.000
_cell.angle_alpha   90.00
_cell.angle_beta   90.00
_cell.angle_gamma   90.00
#
_symmetry.space_group_name_H-M   'P 1'
#
loop_
_entity.id
_entity.type
_entity.pdbx_description
1 polymer ?
#
loop_
_entity_poly.entity_id
_entity_poly.type
_entity_poly.pdbx_seq_one_letter_code
_entity_poly.pdbx_strand_id
1 'polypeptide(L)' 'MNRNHVHFAPGMRKSCQVLIYMNLQKALEDGLQFFLSDNNVILSPGNCDGIISPKYFSKVMNRETGQSLDLLTNS' A
#
# COMPACT_ATOMS: atom_id res chain seq x y z
N MET A 1 -4.06 -21.27 0.35
CA MET A 1 -3.22 -20.38 -0.48
C MET A 1 -2.49 -19.42 0.44
N ASN A 2 -1.20 -19.61 0.65
CA ASN A 2 -0.35 -18.62 1.33
C ASN A 2 0.00 -17.54 0.30
N ARG A 3 -0.42 -16.29 0.53
CA ARG A 3 -0.04 -15.14 -0.30
C ARG A 3 0.66 -14.13 0.60
N ASN A 4 1.92 -13.81 0.30
CA ASN A 4 2.72 -12.78 0.99
C ASN A 4 2.91 -11.50 0.16
N HIS A 5 2.03 -11.23 -0.83
CA HIS A 5 2.25 -10.13 -1.79
C HIS A 5 1.15 -9.07 -1.67
N VAL A 6 1.55 -7.79 -1.72
CA VAL A 6 0.62 -6.66 -1.73
C VAL A 6 0.19 -6.36 -3.16
N HIS A 7 -1.12 -6.20 -3.39
CA HIS A 7 -1.71 -5.92 -4.69
C HIS A 7 -2.27 -4.49 -4.73
N PHE A 8 -1.86 -3.70 -5.73
CA PHE A 8 -2.45 -2.40 -6.03
C PHE A 8 -3.24 -2.50 -7.33
N ALA A 9 -4.57 -2.59 -7.24
CA ALA A 9 -5.45 -2.81 -8.38
C ALA A 9 -6.14 -1.50 -8.83
N PRO A 10 -6.46 -1.36 -10.13
CA PRO A 10 -7.18 -0.20 -10.66
C PRO A 10 -8.65 -0.13 -10.20
N GLY A 11 -9.14 -1.17 -9.53
CA GLY A 11 -10.48 -1.23 -8.95
C GLY A 11 -10.44 -1.74 -7.51
N MET A 12 -11.23 -1.11 -6.64
CA MET A 12 -11.28 -1.45 -5.23
C MET A 12 -12.60 -2.14 -4.89
N ARG A 13 -12.54 -3.22 -4.11
CA ARG A 13 -13.76 -3.93 -3.66
C ARG A 13 -14.70 -2.95 -2.96
N LYS A 14 -16.01 -3.10 -3.19
CA LYS A 14 -17.04 -2.28 -2.52
C LYS A 14 -16.95 -2.31 -1.00
N SER A 15 -16.47 -3.41 -0.42
CA SER A 15 -16.28 -3.56 1.03
C SER A 15 -14.99 -2.94 1.57
N CYS A 16 -14.16 -2.27 0.77
CA CYS A 16 -12.96 -1.62 1.29
C CYS A 16 -13.32 -0.47 2.24
N GLN A 17 -12.68 -0.42 3.40
CA GLN A 17 -12.92 0.58 4.45
C GLN A 17 -11.79 1.62 4.57
N VAL A 18 -10.57 1.26 4.15
CA VAL A 18 -9.37 2.08 4.34
C VAL A 18 -8.62 2.26 3.02
N LEU A 19 -8.27 3.50 2.71
CA LEU A 19 -7.40 3.87 1.59
C LEU A 19 -6.00 4.16 2.12
N ILE A 20 -4.99 3.49 1.58
CA ILE A 20 -3.58 3.77 1.89
C ILE A 20 -2.92 4.30 0.63
N TYR A 21 -2.42 5.52 0.71
CA TYR A 21 -1.62 6.15 -0.33
C TYR A 21 -0.15 5.95 0.01
N MET A 22 0.65 5.60 -0.99
CA MET A 22 2.07 5.32 -0.84
C MET A 22 2.92 6.39 -1.51
N ASN A 23 4.00 6.79 -0.84
CA ASN A 23 5.11 7.49 -1.44
C ASN A 23 5.97 6.48 -2.22
N LEU A 24 5.62 6.27 -3.48
CA LEU A 24 6.31 5.33 -4.36
C LEU A 24 7.76 5.71 -4.61
N GLN A 25 8.06 7.01 -4.73
CA GLN A 25 9.43 7.50 -4.93
C GLN A 25 10.35 7.05 -3.80
N LYS A 26 9.96 7.31 -2.54
CA LYS A 26 10.71 6.90 -1.36
C LYS A 26 10.87 5.37 -1.29
N ALA A 27 9.84 4.62 -1.67
CA ALA A 27 9.90 3.17 -1.68
C ALA A 27 10.92 2.65 -2.71
N LEU A 28 10.95 3.23 -3.92
CA LEU A 28 11.91 2.88 -4.96
C LEU A 28 13.34 3.27 -4.58
N GLU A 29 13.54 4.45 -3.98
CA GLU A 29 14.84 4.92 -3.49
C GLU A 29 15.41 4.02 -2.39
N ASP A 30 14.56 3.48 -1.51
CA ASP A 30 14.94 2.49 -0.49
C ASP A 30 15.12 1.07 -1.07
N GLY A 31 14.97 0.88 -2.39
CA GLY A 31 15.22 -0.38 -3.08
C GLY A 31 14.04 -1.36 -3.14
N LEU A 32 12.82 -0.94 -2.79
CA LEU A 32 11.64 -1.78 -3.00
C LEU A 32 11.33 -1.93 -4.49
N GLN A 33 11.01 -3.16 -4.89
CA GLN A 33 10.66 -3.48 -6.26
C GLN A 33 9.16 -3.41 -6.48
N PHE A 34 8.75 -2.89 -7.65
CA PHE A 34 7.37 -2.83 -8.08
C PHE A 34 7.27 -3.32 -9.52
N PHE A 35 6.23 -4.09 -9.80
CA PHE A 35 6.00 -4.73 -11.10
C PHE A 35 4.58 -4.43 -11.55
N LEU A 36 4.39 -4.12 -12.83
CA LEU A 36 3.06 -4.01 -13.43
C LEU A 36 2.72 -5.36 -14.08
N SER A 37 1.62 -5.96 -13.66
CA SER A 37 1.07 -7.16 -14.31
C SER A 37 0.26 -6.81 -15.56
N ASP A 38 0.03 -7.80 -16.42
CA ASP A 38 -0.77 -7.67 -17.66
C ASP A 38 -2.19 -7.13 -17.41
N ASN A 39 -2.73 -7.34 -16.21
CA ASN A 39 -4.05 -6.84 -15.80
C ASN A 39 -4.01 -5.45 -15.15
N ASN A 40 -2.94 -4.68 -15.38
CA ASN A 40 -2.72 -3.34 -14.82
C ASN A 40 -2.71 -3.29 -13.28
N VAL A 41 -2.41 -4.42 -12.61
CA VAL A 41 -2.22 -4.48 -11.16
C VAL A 41 -0.74 -4.31 -10.86
N ILE A 42 -0.40 -3.37 -9.97
CA ILE A 42 0.96 -3.23 -9.47
C ILE A 42 1.16 -4.23 -8.32
N LEU A 43 2.31 -4.90 -8.33
CA LEU A 43 2.73 -5.93 -7.39
C LEU A 43 4.05 -5.51 -6.77
N SER A 44 4.25 -5.84 -5.49
CA SER A 44 5.55 -5.72 -4.84
C SER A 44 5.77 -6.91 -3.92
N PRO A 45 6.98 -7.50 -3.92
CA PRO A 45 7.34 -8.54 -2.97
C PRO A 45 7.55 -7.98 -1.56
N GLY A 46 7.62 -6.66 -1.38
CA GLY A 46 8.03 -6.04 -0.12
C GLY A 46 9.55 -6.07 0.09
N ASN A 47 9.98 -5.80 1.33
CA ASN A 47 11.37 -5.90 1.74
C ASN A 47 11.83 -7.37 1.87
N CYS A 48 13.00 -7.61 2.47
CA CYS A 48 13.52 -8.96 2.73
C CYS A 48 12.57 -9.88 3.53
N ASP A 49 11.67 -9.30 4.31
CA ASP A 49 10.69 -10.02 5.14
C ASP A 49 9.33 -10.19 4.44
N GLY A 50 9.20 -9.71 3.19
CA GLY A 50 7.95 -9.71 2.46
C GLY A 50 6.99 -8.57 2.84
N ILE A 51 7.50 -7.49 3.45
CA ILE A 51 6.70 -6.44 4.08
C ILE A 51 6.92 -5.09 3.40
N ILE A 52 5.84 -4.33 3.21
CA ILE A 52 5.88 -2.90 2.90
C ILE A 52 5.66 -2.13 4.21
N SER A 53 6.70 -1.47 4.71
CA SER A 53 6.63 -0.72 5.96
C SER A 53 5.70 0.51 5.84
N PRO A 54 4.92 0.85 6.90
CA PRO A 54 4.13 2.07 6.95
C PRO A 54 4.93 3.37 6.76
N LYS A 55 6.27 3.34 6.88
CA LYS A 55 7.14 4.51 6.62
C LYS A 55 7.06 5.05 5.18
N TYR A 56 6.45 4.28 4.28
CA TYR A 56 6.17 4.67 2.90
C TYR A 56 4.75 5.17 2.70
N PHE A 57 3.89 5.19 3.72
CA PHE A 57 2.53 5.71 3.58
C PHE A 57 2.57 7.23 3.56
N SER A 58 2.02 7.83 2.51
CA SER A 58 1.86 9.27 2.39
C SER A 58 0.55 9.75 3.02
N LYS A 59 -0.49 8.91 3.02
CA LYS A 59 -1.78 9.20 3.62
C LYS A 59 -2.54 7.91 3.91
N VAL A 60 -3.29 7.87 5.00
CA VAL A 60 -4.26 6.82 5.29
C VAL A 60 -5.62 7.47 5.48
N MET A 61 -6.67 6.94 4.87
CA MET A 61 -8.00 7.54 4.94
C MET A 61 -9.07 6.49 5.19
N ASN A 62 -10.11 6.88 5.93
CA ASN A 62 -11.36 6.15 5.93
C ASN A 62 -12.06 6.40 4.58
N ARG A 63 -12.40 5.34 3.87
CA ARG A 63 -13.00 5.44 2.53
C ARG A 63 -14.41 6.02 2.58
N GLU A 64 -15.19 5.68 3.60
CA GLU A 64 -16.59 6.10 3.72
C GLU A 64 -16.69 7.56 4.12
N THR A 65 -15.94 7.97 5.15
CA THR A 65 -16.02 9.34 5.68
C THR A 65 -15.09 10.31 4.96
N GLY A 66 -14.10 9.82 4.21
CA GLY A 66 -13.06 10.63 3.60
C GLY A 66 -12.10 11.29 4.60
N GLN A 67 -12.17 10.93 5.88
CA GLN A 67 -11.32 11.49 6.92
C GLN A 67 -9.94 10.85 6.92
N SER A 68 -8.90 11.63 7.24
CA SER A 68 -7.57 11.10 7.48
C SER A 68 -7.60 10.20 8.71
N LEU A 69 -7.09 8.98 8.56
CA LEU A 69 -6.76 8.10 9.67
C LEU A 69 -5.29 8.36 9.98
N ASP A 70 -4.99 9.56 10.48
CA ASP A 70 -3.67 9.83 10.99
C ASP A 70 -3.44 8.83 12.11
N LEU A 71 -2.55 7.87 11.87
CA LEU A 71 -2.08 6.98 12.90
C LEU A 71 -1.46 7.91 13.93
N LEU A 72 -2.18 8.18 15.02
CA LEU A 72 -1.60 8.79 16.21
C LEU A 72 -0.33 8.00 16.47
N THR A 73 0.81 8.61 16.13
CA THR A 73 2.12 8.11 16.52
C THR A 73 2.05 8.13 18.03
N ASN A 74 1.77 6.98 18.63
CA ASN A 74 1.93 6.82 20.06
C ASN A 74 3.40 7.12 20.33
N SER A 75 3.62 8.30 20.91
CA SER A 75 4.89 8.80 21.43
C SER A 75 5.50 7.83 22.44
#